data_AF-A0A4Q5R359-F1
#
_entry.id   AF-A0A4Q5R359-F1
#
_cell.length_a   1.000
_cell.length_b   1.000
_cell.length_c   1.000
_cell.angle_alpha   90.00
_cell.angle_beta   90.00
_cell.angle_gamma   90.00
#
_symmetry.space_group_name_H-M   'P 1'
#
loop_
_entity.id
_entity.type
_entity.pdbx_description
1 polymer ?
#
loop_
_entity_poly.entity_id
_entity_poly.type
_entity_poly.pdbx_seq_one_letter_code
_entity_poly.pdbx_strand_id
1 'polypeptide(L)'
;MSVKEILFPTPIATKGLAGFPDALHDVTEARRVVEAMRLPVVRSRHAWLDVANLLMLAQASPYPVSIEVAQTALSRAVAAERRELRALPSEDSWVIAA
;
A
#
# COMPACT_ATOMS: atom_id res chain seq x y z
N MET A 1 11.42 -21.10 10.77
CA MET A 1 10.86 -20.24 11.83
C MET A 1 9.48 -19.80 11.37
N SER A 2 8.43 -20.11 12.12
CA SER A 2 7.06 -19.67 11.78
C SER A 2 7.03 -18.15 11.96
N VAL A 3 6.88 -17.40 10.86
CA VAL A 3 6.72 -15.94 10.94
C VAL A 3 5.39 -15.72 11.65
N LYS A 4 5.44 -15.19 12.87
CA LYS A 4 4.24 -14.89 13.64
C LYS A 4 3.39 -13.92 12.82
N GLU A 5 2.16 -14.31 12.55
CA GLU A 5 1.20 -13.49 11.82
C GLU A 5 0.82 -12.30 12.71
N ILE A 6 1.08 -11.07 12.23
CA ILE A 6 0.78 -9.83 12.94
C ILE A 6 -0.36 -9.17 12.19
N LEU A 7 -1.58 -9.34 12.71
CA LEU A 7 -2.79 -8.82 12.09
C LEU A 7 -2.91 -7.30 12.29
N PHE A 8 -3.47 -6.62 11.29
CA PHE A 8 -3.96 -5.27 11.48
C PHE A 8 -5.24 -5.27 12.33
N PRO A 9 -5.49 -4.22 13.14
CA PRO A 9 -6.77 -4.05 13.83
C PRO A 9 -7.99 -4.09 12.90
N THR A 10 -7.82 -3.58 11.68
CA THR A 10 -8.84 -3.56 10.63
C THR A 10 -8.18 -3.88 9.28
N PRO A 11 -8.76 -4.77 8.46
CA PRO A 11 -8.24 -5.02 7.11
C PRO A 11 -8.20 -3.74 6.26
N ILE A 12 -7.16 -3.60 5.45
CA ILE A 12 -6.99 -2.44 4.58
C ILE A 12 -7.49 -2.80 3.17
N ALA A 13 -8.54 -2.14 2.71
CA ALA A 13 -9.12 -2.39 1.41
C ALA A 13 -8.25 -1.82 0.27
N THR A 14 -7.68 -2.70 -0.55
CA THR A 14 -6.76 -2.40 -1.66
C THR A 14 -7.34 -2.74 -3.05
N LYS A 15 -8.59 -3.21 -3.12
CA LYS A 15 -9.33 -3.47 -4.37
C LYS A 15 -9.10 -2.39 -5.43
N GLY A 16 -8.74 -2.82 -6.63
CA GLY A 16 -8.47 -1.98 -7.79
C GLY A 16 -7.06 -1.38 -7.87
N LEU A 17 -6.18 -1.62 -6.89
CA LEU A 17 -4.77 -1.25 -7.01
C LEU A 17 -3.99 -2.33 -7.76
N ALA A 18 -3.19 -1.91 -8.75
CA ALA A 18 -2.41 -2.82 -9.56
C ALA A 18 -1.40 -3.61 -8.72
N GLY A 19 -1.54 -4.95 -8.77
CA GLY A 19 -0.69 -5.93 -8.08
C GLY A 19 -0.97 -6.12 -6.59
N PHE A 20 -2.03 -5.51 -6.04
CA PHE A 20 -2.47 -5.75 -4.68
C PHE A 20 -3.63 -6.76 -4.64
N PRO A 21 -3.77 -7.54 -3.56
CA PRO A 21 -5.01 -8.26 -3.28
C PRO A 21 -6.16 -7.28 -3.01
N ASP A 22 -7.40 -7.76 -2.87
CA ASP A 22 -8.57 -6.92 -2.59
C ASP A 22 -8.52 -6.29 -1.19
N ALA A 23 -7.92 -7.00 -0.24
CA ALA A 23 -7.66 -6.52 1.11
C ALA A 23 -6.35 -7.09 1.65
N LEU A 24 -5.69 -6.33 2.52
CA LEU A 24 -4.51 -6.75 3.28
C LEU A 24 -4.90 -6.94 4.75
N HIS A 25 -4.54 -8.09 5.32
CA HIS A 25 -4.95 -8.49 6.67
C HIS A 25 -3.81 -8.44 7.69
N ASP A 26 -2.58 -8.67 7.25
CA ASP A 26 -1.42 -8.74 8.13
C ASP A 26 -0.22 -7.93 7.63
N VAL A 27 0.67 -7.59 8.56
CA VAL A 27 1.86 -6.77 8.34
C VAL A 27 2.85 -7.44 7.39
N THR A 28 2.98 -8.77 7.43
CA THR A 28 3.95 -9.50 6.60
C THR A 28 3.51 -9.55 5.15
N GLU A 29 2.24 -9.86 4.89
CA GLU A 29 1.66 -9.79 3.55
C GLU A 29 1.77 -8.38 2.98
N ALA A 30 1.35 -7.37 3.76
CA ALA A 30 1.42 -5.99 3.34
C ALA A 30 2.84 -5.57 2.97
N ARG A 31 3.85 -5.94 3.78
CA ARG A 31 5.26 -5.62 3.49
C ARG A 31 5.71 -6.23 2.17
N ARG A 32 5.45 -7.53 1.97
CA ARG A 32 5.84 -8.24 0.75
C ARG A 32 5.21 -7.63 -0.50
N VAL A 33 3.93 -7.30 -0.45
CA VAL A 33 3.21 -6.70 -1.58
C VAL A 33 3.75 -5.30 -1.88
N VAL A 34 3.96 -4.46 -0.86
CA VAL A 34 4.53 -3.11 -1.04
C VAL A 34 5.94 -3.18 -1.64
N GLU A 35 6.80 -4.06 -1.11
CA GLU A 35 8.16 -4.27 -1.61
C GLU A 35 8.18 -4.75 -3.07
N ALA A 36 7.28 -5.66 -3.45
CA ALA A 36 7.21 -6.17 -4.81
C ALA A 36 6.60 -5.19 -5.80
N MET A 37 5.59 -4.42 -5.38
CA MET A 37 4.74 -3.68 -6.30
C MET A 37 4.99 -2.17 -6.33
N ARG A 38 5.61 -1.61 -5.29
CA ARG A 38 5.73 -0.15 -5.12
C ARG A 38 7.14 0.33 -4.81
N LEU A 39 8.12 -0.55 -4.61
CA LEU A 39 9.53 -0.20 -4.42
C LEU A 39 10.46 -0.40 -5.64
N PRO A 40 10.20 -1.31 -6.61
CA PRO A 40 11.10 -1.49 -7.75
C PRO A 40 11.11 -0.31 -8.73
N VAL A 41 10.20 0.64 -8.59
CA VAL A 41 10.06 1.77 -9.50
C VAL A 41 11.04 2.87 -9.10
N VAL A 42 11.90 3.34 -10.01
CA VAL A 42 12.92 4.38 -9.78
C VAL A 42 12.33 5.70 -9.22
N ARG A 43 11.01 5.91 -9.35
CA ARG A 43 10.25 7.04 -8.78
C ARG A 43 9.17 6.61 -7.79
N SER A 44 9.43 5.54 -7.04
CA SER A 44 8.57 5.12 -5.94
C SER A 44 8.28 6.32 -5.05
N ARG A 45 7.00 6.62 -4.85
CA ARG A 45 6.58 7.79 -4.08
C ARG A 45 7.11 7.68 -2.66
N HIS A 46 7.52 8.79 -2.08
CA HIS A 46 8.05 8.82 -0.71
C HIS A 46 7.11 8.14 0.29
N ALA A 47 5.79 8.32 0.13
CA ALA A 47 4.79 7.65 0.95
C ALA A 47 4.89 6.11 0.93
N TRP A 48 5.27 5.48 -0.19
CA TRP A 48 5.43 4.03 -0.27
C TRP A 48 6.71 3.54 0.41
N LEU A 49 7.76 4.36 0.41
CA LEU A 49 8.98 4.10 1.19
C LEU A 49 8.70 4.19 2.69
N ASP A 50 7.95 5.20 3.13
CA ASP A 50 7.55 5.35 4.53
C ASP A 50 6.72 4.15 5.00
N VAL A 51 5.78 3.71 4.17
CA VAL A 51 4.96 2.51 4.45
C VAL A 51 5.84 1.27 4.61
N ALA A 52 6.79 1.03 3.70
CA ALA A 52 7.69 -0.13 3.80
C ALA A 52 8.51 -0.11 5.10
N ASN A 53 9.05 1.06 5.47
CA ASN A 53 9.81 1.23 6.70
C ASN A 53 8.95 0.98 7.95
N LEU A 54 7.74 1.52 7.99
CA LEU A 54 6.83 1.34 9.13
C LEU A 54 6.34 -0.11 9.26
N LEU A 55 6.10 -0.80 8.14
CA LEU A 55 5.75 -2.23 8.14
C LEU A 55 6.93 -3.08 8.63
N MET A 56 8.16 -2.77 8.21
CA MET A 56 9.37 -3.41 8.71
C MET A 56 9.53 -3.21 10.21
N LEU A 57 9.32 -1.99 10.71
CA LEU A 57 9.37 -1.68 12.15
C LEU A 57 8.29 -2.42 12.94
N ALA A 58 7.06 -2.46 12.45
CA ALA A 58 5.95 -3.20 13.08
C ALA A 58 6.21 -4.71 13.10
N GLN A 59 6.87 -5.26 12.07
CA GLN A 59 7.25 -6.67 12.02
C GLN A 59 8.40 -6.99 13.00
N ALA A 60 9.39 -6.11 13.12
CA ALA A 60 10.52 -6.27 14.03
C ALA A 60 10.13 -6.02 15.50
N SER A 61 9.10 -5.20 15.72
CA SER A 61 8.67 -4.71 17.03
C SER A 61 7.14 -4.69 17.09
N PRO A 62 6.49 -5.82 17.46
CA PRO A 62 5.04 -6.00 17.37
C PRO A 62 4.30 -5.30 18.53
N TYR A 63 4.66 -4.05 18.82
CA TYR A 63 3.88 -3.22 19.72
C TYR A 63 2.61 -2.73 19.00
N PRO A 64 1.45 -2.69 19.68
CA PRO A 64 0.19 -2.24 19.08
C PRO A 64 0.32 -0.88 18.38
N VAL A 65 1.03 0.07 19.00
CA VAL A 65 1.28 1.41 18.44
C VAL A 65 2.01 1.36 17.09
N SER A 66 3.00 0.47 16.94
CA SER A 66 3.75 0.34 15.68
C SER A 66 2.89 -0.24 14.57
N ILE A 67 2.01 -1.19 14.91
CA ILE A 67 1.06 -1.80 13.97
C ILE A 67 0.03 -0.75 13.51
N GLU A 68 -0.53 0.03 14.43
CA GLU A 68 -1.50 1.09 14.12
C GLU A 68 -0.90 2.21 13.25
N VAL A 69 0.34 2.61 13.55
CA VAL A 69 1.07 3.61 12.74
C VAL A 69 1.31 3.08 11.33
N ALA A 70 1.75 1.83 11.18
CA ALA A 70 1.94 1.21 9.87
C ALA A 70 0.61 1.07 9.10
N GLN A 71 -0.45 0.63 9.77
CA GLN A 71 -1.80 0.52 9.20
C GLN A 71 -2.31 1.88 8.68
N THR A 72 -2.11 2.94 9.48
CA THR A 72 -2.51 4.31 9.14
C THR A 72 -1.73 4.83 7.94
N ALA A 73 -0.41 4.64 7.91
CA ALA A 73 0.43 5.05 6.79
C ALA A 73 0.02 4.33 5.49
N LEU A 74 -0.20 3.02 5.55
CA LEU A 74 -0.62 2.22 4.42
C LEU A 74 -1.99 2.65 3.90
N SER A 75 -2.96 2.87 4.78
CA SER A 75 -4.30 3.37 4.41
C SER A 75 -4.24 4.73 3.70
N ARG A 76 -3.36 5.63 4.16
CA ARG A 76 -3.14 6.95 3.54
C ARG A 76 -2.49 6.83 2.16
N ALA A 77 -1.48 5.98 2.00
CA ALA A 77 -0.82 5.76 0.72
C ALA A 77 -1.80 5.20 -0.33
N VAL A 78 -2.61 4.20 0.06
CA VAL A 78 -3.68 3.63 -0.77
C VAL A 78 -4.69 4.69 -1.19
N ALA A 79 -5.15 5.52 -0.24
CA ALA A 79 -6.10 6.58 -0.53
C ALA A 79 -5.53 7.65 -1.48
N ALA A 80 -4.26 8.01 -1.32
CA ALA A 80 -3.58 8.96 -2.20
C ALA A 80 -3.46 8.43 -3.63
N GLU A 81 -3.00 7.20 -3.81
CA GLU A 81 -2.86 6.58 -5.13
C GLU A 81 -4.23 6.44 -5.83
N ARG A 82 -5.28 6.06 -5.09
CA ARG A 82 -6.64 6.02 -5.64
C ARG A 82 -7.14 7.38 -6.13
N ARG A 83 -6.84 8.46 -5.41
CA ARG A 83 -7.25 9.82 -5.81
C ARG A 83 -6.62 10.21 -7.15
N GLU A 84 -5.39 9.78 -7.38
CA GLU A 84 -4.67 10.12 -8.61
C GLU A 84 -5.12 9.29 -9.80
N LEU A 85 -5.38 8.00 -9.59
CA LEU A 85 -6.00 7.16 -10.61
C LEU A 85 -7.35 7.73 -11.08
N ARG A 86 -8.10 8.39 -10.19
CA ARG A 86 -9.35 9.10 -10.56
C ARG A 86 -9.12 10.46 -11.21
N ALA A 87 -8.00 11.11 -10.93
CA ALA A 87 -7.69 12.44 -11.44
C ALA A 87 -7.08 12.42 -12.85
N LEU A 88 -6.62 11.25 -13.32
CA LEU A 88 -6.20 11.06 -14.70
C LEU A 88 -7.43 11.18 -15.62
N PRO A 89 -7.44 12.09 -16.61
CA PRO A 89 -8.51 12.14 -17.58
C PRO A 89 -8.54 10.81 -18.34
N SER A 90 -9.73 10.22 -18.45
CA SER A 90 -9.97 9.04 -19.29
C SER A 90 -9.44 9.30 -20.70
N GLU A 91 -8.59 8.42 -21.22
CA GLU A 91 -7.95 8.52 -22.55
C GLU A 91 -8.94 8.61 -23.73
N ASP A 92 -10.25 8.54 -23.49
CA ASP A 92 -11.32 8.62 -24.51
C ASP A 92 -11.54 10.02 -25.13
N SER A 93 -10.77 11.04 -24.74
CA SER A 93 -11.01 12.43 -25.19
C SER A 93 -10.09 12.93 -26.32
N TRP A 94 -9.53 12.03 -27.15
CA TRP A 94 -8.86 12.42 -28.40
C TRP A 94 -9.58 11.85 -29.62
N VAL A 95 -10.85 12.23 -29.80
CA VAL A 95 -11.44 12.26 -31.14
C VAL A 95 -10.83 13.46 -31.85
N ILE A 96 -9.72 13.22 -32.55
CA ILE A 96 -9.22 14.15 -33.57
C ILE A 96 -10.23 14.09 -34.71
N ALA A 97 -11.09 15.11 -34.81
CA ALA A 97 -11.91 15.32 -35.99
C ALA A 97 -10.98 15.57 -37.18
N ALA A 98 -11.02 14.66 -38.15
CA ALA A 98 -10.38 14.78 -39.47
C ALA A 98 -11.38 15.35 -40.49
#